data_AF-A0A4X1UEH5-F1
#
_entry.id   AF-A0A4X1UEH5-F1
#
_cell.length_a   1.000
_cell.length_b   1.000
_cell.length_c   1.000
_cell.angle_alpha   90.00
_cell.angle_beta   90.00
_cell.angle_gamma   90.00
#
_symmetry.space_group_name_H-M   'P 1'
#
loop_
_entity.id
_entity.type
_entity.pdbx_description
1 polymer ?
#
loop_
_entity_poly.entity_id
_entity_poly.type
_entity_poly.pdbx_seq_one_letter_code
_entity_poly.pdbx_strand_id
1 'polypeptide(L)'
;MRSFRSSLFILVLHLLEGAQSNSLIQLNGNGYEGIVIAIDPNVPEDETLIQNIKDMVTKASPYLFEATEKRFYFKNVAILIPENWKAKPEYVKPKLETYKNADVVVTEPNPPENDGPYTEQMGKCGEKGEKIYFTPDFVAGKKVLQYGPQGRVFVHEWAHLRWGVFNEYNNEQKFYLSNRRNKPVICSADIRGDIGVPQCQGGSCVTKRCRLDGVTGLYQKECEFIPNSQQSEKASIMYAQSIESVVEFCKEKNHNKEAPNDQNQKCNLRSTWEVIQDSEDFKKTTPMTTQPPAPTFSLLQIGQRIVCLVLDKSGSMTVGLFMQKP
;
A
#
# COMPACT_ATOMS: atom_id res chain seq x y z
N MET A 1 -41.19 29.11 23.28
CA MET A 1 -40.02 29.20 22.38
C MET A 1 -39.02 28.14 22.81
N ARG A 2 -38.92 27.06 22.02
CA ARG A 2 -38.21 25.82 22.37
C ARG A 2 -36.70 25.94 22.13
N SER A 3 -35.97 25.28 23.02
CA SER A 3 -34.52 25.17 23.14
C SER A 3 -33.80 24.85 21.82
N PHE A 4 -32.96 25.78 21.36
CA PHE A 4 -31.98 25.61 20.26
C PHE A 4 -30.55 25.50 20.81
N ARG A 5 -30.34 24.81 21.95
CA ARG A 5 -29.02 24.67 22.57
C ARG A 5 -28.44 23.25 22.62
N SER A 6 -29.05 22.29 21.94
CA SER A 6 -28.56 20.91 21.91
C SER A 6 -27.88 20.48 20.59
N SER A 7 -27.85 21.34 19.56
CA SER A 7 -27.32 20.97 18.24
C SER A 7 -25.85 21.33 18.00
N LEU A 8 -25.23 22.16 18.85
CA LEU A 8 -23.80 22.49 18.73
C LEU A 8 -22.87 21.42 19.32
N PHE A 9 -23.33 20.63 20.31
CA PHE A 9 -22.48 19.60 20.92
C PHE A 9 -22.31 18.36 20.04
N ILE A 10 -23.27 18.06 19.16
CA ILE A 10 -23.17 16.93 18.22
C ILE A 10 -22.23 17.26 17.05
N LEU A 11 -22.15 18.55 16.64
CA LEU A 11 -21.25 18.97 15.58
C LEU A 11 -19.76 18.92 16.00
N VAL A 12 -19.47 19.12 17.28
CA VAL A 12 -18.10 19.04 17.82
C VAL A 12 -17.65 17.58 18.01
N LEU A 13 -18.57 16.66 18.31
CA LEU A 13 -18.24 15.22 18.35
C LEU A 13 -17.98 14.63 16.94
N HIS A 14 -18.70 15.07 15.91
CA HIS A 14 -18.37 14.66 14.53
C HIS A 14 -17.10 15.30 13.95
N LEU A 15 -16.62 16.40 14.54
CA LEU A 15 -15.30 16.96 14.25
C LEU A 15 -14.16 16.25 15.00
N LEU A 16 -14.47 15.44 16.01
CA LEU A 16 -13.50 14.67 16.80
C LEU A 16 -13.40 13.19 16.38
N GLU A 17 -14.34 12.68 15.58
CA GLU A 17 -14.23 11.36 14.93
C GLU A 17 -13.31 11.35 13.70
N GLY A 18 -12.87 12.53 13.23
CA GLY A 18 -11.89 12.68 12.14
C GLY A 18 -10.41 12.60 12.56
N ALA A 19 -10.10 12.28 13.82
CA ALA A 19 -8.72 12.07 14.29
C ALA A 19 -8.23 10.63 14.00
N GLN A 20 -8.52 10.15 12.80
CA GLN A 20 -7.99 8.90 12.25
C GLN A 20 -6.54 9.18 11.84
N SER A 21 -5.62 8.45 12.47
CA SER A 21 -4.20 8.27 12.12
C SER A 21 -3.66 9.10 10.94
N ASN A 22 -3.40 10.39 11.15
CA ASN A 22 -2.84 11.23 10.08
C ASN A 22 -1.42 10.78 9.75
N SER A 23 -1.28 10.06 8.62
CA SER A 23 -0.01 9.79 7.96
C SER A 23 0.85 11.06 7.89
N LEU A 24 2.15 10.90 8.13
CA LEU A 24 3.11 12.00 8.03
C LEU A 24 3.63 12.20 6.60
N ILE A 25 3.16 11.39 5.63
CA ILE A 25 3.69 11.41 4.27
C ILE A 25 3.41 12.75 3.59
N GLN A 26 4.49 13.42 3.21
CA GLN A 26 4.48 14.61 2.38
C GLN A 26 5.22 14.35 1.08
N LEU A 27 4.81 15.05 0.03
CA LEU A 27 5.49 15.03 -1.25
C LEU A 27 6.24 16.35 -1.40
N ASN A 28 7.58 16.29 -1.38
CA ASN A 28 8.44 17.46 -1.49
C ASN A 28 9.20 17.41 -2.81
N GLY A 29 8.77 18.24 -3.76
CA GLY A 29 9.11 18.05 -5.17
C GLY A 29 8.59 16.69 -5.63
N ASN A 30 9.50 15.80 -6.00
CA ASN A 30 9.21 14.48 -6.55
C ASN A 30 9.41 13.33 -5.53
N GLY A 31 9.94 13.64 -4.34
CA GLY A 31 10.28 12.65 -3.33
C GLY A 31 9.27 12.59 -2.20
N TYR A 32 8.82 11.38 -1.85
CA TYR A 32 8.00 11.15 -0.65
C TYR A 32 8.87 11.17 0.60
N GLU A 33 8.48 12.00 1.55
CA GLU A 33 9.11 12.18 2.87
C GLU A 33 8.10 11.84 3.98
N GLY A 34 8.59 11.57 5.19
CA GLY A 34 7.72 11.30 6.34
C GLY A 34 7.06 9.93 6.31
N ILE A 35 7.61 8.97 5.55
CA ILE A 35 7.12 7.59 5.50
C ILE A 35 7.54 6.88 6.79
N VAL A 36 6.59 6.27 7.48
CA VAL A 36 6.83 5.54 8.74
C VAL A 36 6.54 4.06 8.54
N ILE A 37 7.56 3.23 8.70
CA ILE A 37 7.46 1.76 8.74
C ILE A 37 7.65 1.32 10.19
N ALA A 38 6.61 0.81 10.82
CA ALA A 38 6.68 0.31 12.19
C ALA A 38 6.83 -1.22 12.23
N ILE A 39 7.71 -1.71 13.08
CA ILE A 39 7.77 -3.13 13.43
C ILE A 39 6.89 -3.32 14.66
N ASP A 40 6.04 -4.33 14.63
CA ASP A 40 5.15 -4.66 15.75
C ASP A 40 5.94 -5.22 16.94
N PRO A 41 5.64 -4.83 18.19
CA PRO A 41 6.31 -5.37 19.37
C PRO A 41 6.22 -6.90 19.54
N ASN A 42 5.22 -7.54 18.92
CA ASN A 42 5.09 -9.00 18.94
C ASN A 42 6.06 -9.69 17.96
N VAL A 43 6.65 -8.96 17.01
CA VAL A 43 7.67 -9.50 16.11
C VAL A 43 8.98 -9.72 16.90
N PRO A 44 9.51 -10.96 16.95
CA PRO A 44 10.78 -11.25 17.61
C PRO A 44 11.93 -10.43 17.04
N GLU A 45 12.88 -10.05 17.91
CA GLU A 45 14.06 -9.29 17.49
C GLU A 45 14.91 -10.08 16.47
N ASP A 46 15.06 -9.49 15.28
CA ASP A 46 15.91 -9.99 14.20
C ASP A 46 16.69 -8.81 13.61
N GLU A 47 18.00 -8.81 13.81
CA GLU A 47 18.89 -7.74 13.34
C GLU A 47 18.88 -7.59 11.81
N THR A 48 18.54 -8.65 11.07
CA THR A 48 18.47 -8.64 9.61
C THR A 48 17.19 -7.98 9.10
N LEU A 49 16.12 -7.94 9.90
CA LEU A 49 14.82 -7.40 9.47
C LEU A 49 14.91 -5.92 9.09
N ILE A 50 15.62 -5.11 9.89
CA ILE A 50 15.84 -3.68 9.59
C ILE A 50 16.54 -3.51 8.24
N GLN A 51 17.54 -4.35 7.95
CA GLN A 51 18.25 -4.30 6.67
C GLN A 51 17.34 -4.74 5.51
N ASN A 52 16.54 -5.79 5.69
CA ASN A 52 15.59 -6.26 4.68
C ASN A 52 14.54 -5.17 4.34
N ILE A 53 14.05 -4.42 5.33
CA ILE A 53 13.17 -3.27 5.11
C ILE A 53 13.88 -2.20 4.26
N LYS A 54 15.13 -1.85 4.61
CA LYS A 54 15.92 -0.86 3.84
C LYS A 54 16.12 -1.31 2.41
N ASP A 55 16.48 -2.57 2.19
CA ASP A 55 16.73 -3.15 0.87
C ASP A 55 15.44 -3.16 0.03
N MET A 56 14.30 -3.53 0.62
CA MET A 56 13.01 -3.49 -0.04
C MET A 56 12.68 -2.09 -0.54
N VAL A 57 12.76 -1.07 0.33
CA VAL A 57 12.44 0.32 -0.07
C VAL A 57 13.46 0.88 -1.06
N THR A 58 14.75 0.54 -0.89
CA THR A 58 15.81 0.94 -1.82
C THR A 58 15.57 0.38 -3.23
N LYS A 59 15.10 -0.86 -3.36
CA LYS A 59 14.74 -1.48 -4.65
C LYS A 59 13.41 -0.94 -5.20
N ALA A 60 12.46 -0.62 -4.32
CA ALA A 60 11.16 -0.08 -4.71
C ALA A 60 11.24 1.33 -5.29
N SER A 61 12.12 2.18 -4.76
CA SER A 61 12.24 3.59 -5.15
C SER A 61 12.49 3.82 -6.65
N PRO A 62 13.52 3.20 -7.30
CA PRO A 62 13.70 3.34 -8.74
C PRO A 62 12.58 2.68 -9.56
N TYR A 63 11.95 1.62 -9.04
CA TYR A 63 10.83 0.97 -9.72
C TYR A 63 9.59 1.88 -9.76
N LEU A 64 9.25 2.52 -8.63
CA LEU A 64 8.20 3.54 -8.55
C LEU A 64 8.49 4.70 -9.50
N PHE A 65 9.75 5.14 -9.56
CA PHE A 65 10.17 6.25 -10.40
C PHE A 65 9.92 5.97 -11.88
N GLU A 66 10.37 4.83 -12.39
CA GLU A 66 10.14 4.45 -13.78
C GLU A 66 8.64 4.21 -14.06
N ALA A 67 7.93 3.54 -13.15
CA ALA A 67 6.49 3.26 -13.29
C ALA A 67 5.61 4.51 -13.34
N THR A 68 6.10 5.61 -12.77
CA THR A 68 5.37 6.88 -12.67
C THR A 68 5.85 7.92 -13.68
N GLU A 69 6.44 7.46 -14.79
CA GLU A 69 7.00 8.31 -15.85
C GLU A 69 8.02 9.30 -15.30
N LYS A 70 8.93 8.80 -14.45
CA LYS A 70 10.04 9.55 -13.83
C LYS A 70 9.57 10.63 -12.85
N ARG A 71 8.50 10.37 -12.11
CA ARG A 71 7.94 11.37 -11.18
C ARG A 71 8.21 11.06 -9.73
N PHE A 72 7.90 9.87 -9.23
CA PHE A 72 7.85 9.66 -7.79
C PHE A 72 8.93 8.71 -7.30
N TYR A 73 9.52 9.03 -6.15
CA TYR A 73 10.49 8.17 -5.50
C TYR A 73 10.39 8.27 -3.97
N PHE A 74 10.95 7.30 -3.26
CA PHE A 74 11.02 7.32 -1.80
C PHE A 74 12.27 8.07 -1.36
N LYS A 75 12.12 9.12 -0.53
CA LYS A 75 13.22 10.01 -0.13
C LYS A 75 13.63 9.84 1.33
N ASN A 76 12.69 9.95 2.26
CA ASN A 76 12.96 9.82 3.70
C ASN A 76 12.00 8.81 4.34
N VAL A 77 12.58 7.79 4.98
CA VAL A 77 11.84 6.70 5.64
C VAL A 77 12.30 6.57 7.08
N ALA A 78 11.36 6.59 8.02
CA ALA A 78 11.58 6.28 9.41
C ALA A 78 11.20 4.81 9.67
N ILE A 79 12.11 4.04 10.26
CA ILE A 79 11.83 2.69 10.75
C ILE A 79 11.63 2.77 12.25
N LEU A 80 10.41 2.51 12.72
CA LEU A 80 10.04 2.53 14.11
C LEU A 80 10.24 1.14 14.73
N ILE A 81 11.23 1.05 15.61
CA ILE A 81 11.73 -0.14 16.27
C ILE A 81 11.00 -0.30 17.61
N PRO A 82 10.59 -1.53 17.97
CA PRO A 82 9.88 -1.78 19.22
C PRO A 82 10.71 -1.43 20.47
N GLU A 83 10.00 -1.09 21.55
CA GLU A 83 10.66 -0.77 22.83
C GLU A 83 11.26 -2.00 23.52
N ASN A 84 10.72 -3.20 23.23
CA ASN A 84 11.19 -4.47 23.78
C ASN A 84 12.43 -5.02 23.05
N TRP A 85 12.81 -4.44 21.91
CA TRP A 85 14.06 -4.76 21.24
C TRP A 85 15.24 -4.09 21.94
N LYS A 86 16.43 -4.67 21.84
CA LYS A 86 17.64 -4.11 22.45
C LYS A 86 17.98 -2.74 21.85
N ALA A 87 18.12 -1.75 22.72
CA ALA A 87 18.53 -0.40 22.30
C ALA A 87 19.95 -0.41 21.71
N LYS A 88 20.14 0.35 20.62
CA LYS A 88 21.43 0.54 19.96
C LYS A 88 21.79 2.03 19.85
N PRO A 89 23.08 2.41 19.83
CA PRO A 89 23.50 3.82 19.77
C PRO A 89 22.98 4.59 18.56
N GLU A 90 22.75 3.91 17.44
CA GLU A 90 22.21 4.49 16.21
C GLU A 90 20.69 4.73 16.26
N TYR A 91 19.98 4.21 17.26
CA TYR A 91 18.55 4.43 17.42
C TYR A 91 18.30 5.75 18.11
N VAL A 92 17.48 6.60 17.49
CA VAL A 92 17.11 7.90 18.04
C VAL A 92 15.66 7.92 18.51
N LYS A 93 15.30 8.90 19.34
CA LYS A 93 13.93 9.02 19.85
C LYS A 93 12.99 9.53 18.75
N PRO A 94 11.81 8.89 18.54
CA PRO A 94 10.77 9.42 17.68
C PRO A 94 10.32 10.81 18.13
N LYS A 95 10.01 11.69 17.17
CA LYS A 95 9.46 13.02 17.45
C LYS A 95 7.95 13.01 17.29
N LEU A 96 7.50 12.63 16.10
CA LEU A 96 6.08 12.61 15.71
C LEU A 96 5.63 11.20 15.30
N GLU A 97 6.57 10.32 15.00
CA GLU A 97 6.35 8.96 14.54
C GLU A 97 5.83 8.10 15.69
N THR A 98 4.77 7.35 15.41
CA THR A 98 4.08 6.45 16.33
C THR A 98 3.58 5.24 15.57
N TYR A 99 3.22 4.18 16.29
CA TYR A 99 2.56 3.03 15.66
C TYR A 99 1.20 3.41 15.02
N LYS A 100 0.48 4.39 15.61
CA LYS A 100 -0.83 4.84 15.11
C LYS A 100 -0.72 5.47 13.71
N ASN A 101 0.23 6.37 13.49
CA ASN A 101 0.44 7.05 12.22
C ASN A 101 1.48 6.37 11.31
N ALA A 102 1.83 5.11 11.58
CA ALA A 102 2.65 4.32 10.67
C ALA A 102 1.89 4.03 9.37
N ASP A 103 2.57 4.16 8.23
CA ASP A 103 2.03 3.89 6.89
C ASP A 103 2.16 2.42 6.51
N VAL A 104 3.21 1.78 7.04
CA VAL A 104 3.50 0.35 6.87
C VAL A 104 3.72 -0.26 8.24
N VAL A 105 3.13 -1.43 8.49
CA VAL A 105 3.34 -2.21 9.71
C VAL A 105 3.88 -3.59 9.33
N VAL A 106 5.03 -3.95 9.90
CA VAL A 106 5.58 -5.30 9.85
C VAL A 106 5.12 -6.05 11.09
N THR A 107 4.23 -7.02 10.93
CA THR A 107 3.57 -7.72 12.03
C THR A 107 3.40 -9.21 11.73
N GLU A 108 2.94 -9.99 12.71
CA GLU A 108 2.64 -11.41 12.54
C GLU A 108 1.53 -11.63 11.49
N PRO A 109 1.50 -12.80 10.82
CA PRO A 109 0.45 -13.12 9.85
C PRO A 109 -0.95 -13.04 10.46
N ASN A 110 -1.87 -12.37 9.76
CA ASN A 110 -3.29 -12.32 10.15
C ASN A 110 -4.21 -12.41 8.91
N PRO A 111 -4.99 -13.50 8.73
CA PRO A 111 -5.08 -14.67 9.61
C PRO A 111 -3.78 -15.48 9.70
N PRO A 112 -3.61 -16.35 10.72
CA PRO A 112 -2.47 -17.25 10.81
C PRO A 112 -2.25 -18.01 9.50
N GLU A 113 -1.00 -18.19 9.09
CA GLU A 113 -0.56 -18.80 7.82
C GLU A 113 -0.74 -17.93 6.55
N ASN A 114 -1.40 -16.76 6.64
CA ASN A 114 -1.46 -15.80 5.54
C ASN A 114 -0.33 -14.76 5.65
N ASP A 115 0.80 -15.05 5.00
CA ASP A 115 1.91 -14.12 4.83
C ASP A 115 1.73 -13.13 3.66
N GLY A 116 0.49 -12.96 3.21
CA GLY A 116 0.13 -12.07 2.12
C GLY A 116 0.39 -10.61 2.46
N PRO A 117 1.17 -9.88 1.64
CA PRO A 117 1.20 -8.43 1.71
C PRO A 117 -0.18 -7.86 1.32
N TYR A 118 -0.65 -6.85 2.03
CA TYR A 118 -1.91 -6.17 1.67
C TYR A 118 -1.97 -4.74 2.21
N THR A 119 -2.88 -3.97 1.64
CA THR A 119 -3.23 -2.62 2.09
C THR A 119 -4.66 -2.60 2.60
N GLU A 120 -4.85 -2.08 3.81
CA GLU A 120 -6.16 -1.77 4.35
C GLU A 120 -6.70 -0.51 3.68
N GLN A 121 -7.70 -0.70 2.81
CA GLN A 121 -8.28 0.36 1.99
C GLN A 121 -9.82 0.25 2.02
N MET A 122 -10.45 1.03 2.88
CA MET A 122 -11.91 1.11 3.01
C MET A 122 -12.53 2.24 2.16
N GLY A 123 -11.70 3.16 1.67
CA GLY A 123 -12.11 4.32 0.89
C GLY A 123 -12.59 4.00 -0.52
N LYS A 124 -13.12 5.02 -1.19
CA LYS A 124 -13.52 4.99 -2.60
C LYS A 124 -12.31 5.12 -3.53
N CYS A 125 -12.55 4.97 -4.83
CA CYS A 125 -11.53 5.24 -5.82
C CYS A 125 -10.90 6.63 -5.67
N GLY A 126 -9.57 6.68 -5.67
CA GLY A 126 -8.83 7.93 -5.49
C GLY A 126 -8.64 8.35 -4.04
N GLU A 127 -9.31 7.70 -3.08
CA GLU A 127 -9.14 7.95 -1.65
C GLU A 127 -8.00 7.09 -1.09
N LYS A 128 -7.11 7.71 -0.32
CA LYS A 128 -5.95 7.04 0.28
C LYS A 128 -6.38 5.86 1.14
N GLY A 129 -5.58 4.78 1.09
CA GLY A 129 -5.68 3.69 2.04
C GLY A 129 -5.23 4.11 3.44
N GLU A 130 -5.49 3.25 4.41
CA GLU A 130 -5.18 3.50 5.82
C GLU A 130 -3.76 3.05 6.18
N LYS A 131 -3.38 1.83 5.78
CA LYS A 131 -2.13 1.20 6.21
C LYS A 131 -1.76 -0.02 5.35
N ILE A 132 -0.47 -0.21 5.11
CA ILE A 132 0.09 -1.42 4.49
C ILE A 132 0.54 -2.39 5.59
N TYR A 133 0.25 -3.68 5.41
CA TYR A 133 0.69 -4.73 6.32
C TYR A 133 1.59 -5.73 5.61
N PHE A 134 2.72 -6.03 6.25
CA PHE A 134 3.71 -7.01 5.80
C PHE A 134 4.07 -7.95 6.93
N THR A 135 4.51 -9.16 6.57
CA THR A 135 5.07 -10.11 7.55
C THR A 135 6.60 -10.13 7.50
N PRO A 136 7.29 -10.51 8.59
CA PRO A 136 8.74 -10.67 8.59
C PRO A 136 9.23 -11.61 7.48
N ASP A 137 8.51 -12.69 7.21
CA ASP A 137 8.86 -13.67 6.17
C ASP A 137 8.74 -13.10 4.76
N PHE A 138 7.72 -12.27 4.50
CA PHE A 138 7.61 -11.53 3.24
C PHE A 138 8.80 -10.56 3.08
N VAL A 139 9.07 -9.73 4.11
CA VAL A 139 10.14 -8.73 4.08
C VAL A 139 11.50 -9.40 3.89
N ALA A 140 11.75 -10.51 4.57
CA ALA A 140 12.96 -11.33 4.43
C ALA A 140 13.10 -12.04 3.08
N GLY A 141 12.09 -11.96 2.20
CA GLY A 141 12.14 -12.53 0.84
C GLY A 141 11.82 -14.01 0.75
N LYS A 142 11.38 -14.65 1.84
CA LYS A 142 11.00 -16.07 1.84
C LYS A 142 9.75 -16.34 1.00
N LYS A 143 8.98 -15.28 0.68
CA LYS A 143 7.76 -15.34 -0.13
C LYS A 143 7.94 -14.86 -1.58
N VAL A 144 9.18 -14.68 -2.05
CA VAL A 144 9.47 -14.19 -3.41
C VAL A 144 8.85 -15.07 -4.51
N LEU A 145 8.76 -16.38 -4.31
CA LEU A 145 8.14 -17.29 -5.28
C LEU A 145 6.61 -17.12 -5.37
N GLN A 146 5.98 -16.60 -4.31
CA GLN A 146 4.53 -16.41 -4.24
C GLN A 146 4.11 -15.03 -4.73
N TYR A 147 4.81 -13.98 -4.30
CA TYR A 147 4.41 -12.59 -4.55
C TYR A 147 5.35 -11.83 -5.50
N GLY A 148 6.52 -12.39 -5.81
CA GLY A 148 7.57 -11.71 -6.57
C GLY A 148 8.50 -10.86 -5.70
N PRO A 149 9.37 -10.05 -6.33
CA PRO A 149 10.34 -9.23 -5.63
C PRO A 149 9.69 -8.20 -4.71
N GLN A 150 10.16 -8.10 -3.46
CA GLN A 150 9.52 -7.28 -2.41
C GLN A 150 9.40 -5.80 -2.80
N GLY A 151 10.39 -5.24 -3.50
CA GLY A 151 10.35 -3.86 -3.94
C GLY A 151 9.21 -3.57 -4.95
N ARG A 152 8.86 -4.55 -5.79
CA ARG A 152 7.76 -4.42 -6.76
C ARG A 152 6.40 -4.53 -6.07
N VAL A 153 6.29 -5.48 -5.14
CA VAL A 153 5.11 -5.64 -4.30
C VAL A 153 4.90 -4.40 -3.42
N PHE A 154 5.96 -3.80 -2.89
CA PHE A 154 5.83 -2.56 -2.12
C PHE A 154 5.26 -1.41 -2.98
N VAL A 155 5.63 -1.31 -4.26
CA VAL A 155 5.04 -0.31 -5.17
C VAL A 155 3.57 -0.61 -5.50
N HIS A 156 3.20 -1.89 -5.62
CA HIS A 156 1.82 -2.32 -5.78
C HIS A 156 0.96 -1.90 -4.57
N GLU A 157 1.38 -2.24 -3.35
CA GLU A 157 0.69 -1.82 -2.12
C GLU A 157 0.74 -0.31 -1.90
N TRP A 158 1.84 0.34 -2.26
CA TRP A 158 1.94 1.80 -2.21
C TRP A 158 0.90 2.47 -3.11
N ALA A 159 0.56 1.88 -4.26
CA ALA A 159 -0.45 2.44 -5.14
C ALA A 159 -1.85 2.38 -4.50
N HIS A 160 -2.19 1.28 -3.83
CA HIS A 160 -3.40 1.18 -2.99
C HIS A 160 -3.41 2.27 -1.91
N LEU A 161 -2.33 2.37 -1.14
CA LEU A 161 -2.22 3.30 -0.03
C LEU A 161 -2.31 4.76 -0.48
N ARG A 162 -1.52 5.15 -1.49
CA ARG A 162 -1.31 6.57 -1.80
C ARG A 162 -2.34 7.14 -2.76
N TRP A 163 -2.82 6.34 -3.71
CA TRP A 163 -3.70 6.80 -4.78
C TRP A 163 -5.08 6.16 -4.76
N GLY A 164 -5.34 5.21 -3.87
CA GLY A 164 -6.68 4.64 -3.74
C GLY A 164 -7.11 3.87 -4.99
N VAL A 165 -6.16 3.27 -5.71
CA VAL A 165 -6.46 2.37 -6.83
C VAL A 165 -6.71 0.96 -6.30
N PHE A 166 -7.25 0.09 -7.14
CA PHE A 166 -7.58 -1.30 -6.79
C PHE A 166 -6.92 -2.28 -7.76
N ASN A 167 -7.04 -3.56 -7.42
CA ASN A 167 -6.50 -4.65 -8.22
C ASN A 167 -7.20 -4.75 -9.57
N GLU A 168 -6.41 -5.01 -10.61
CA GLU A 168 -6.86 -5.25 -11.98
C GLU A 168 -6.97 -6.76 -12.31
N TYR A 169 -6.73 -7.61 -11.30
CA TYR A 169 -7.11 -9.02 -11.26
C TYR A 169 -8.31 -9.24 -10.31
N ASN A 170 -8.85 -10.47 -10.29
CA ASN A 170 -9.87 -10.88 -9.33
C ASN A 170 -9.62 -12.34 -8.90
N ASN A 171 -9.52 -12.57 -7.59
CA ASN A 171 -9.24 -13.89 -7.01
C ASN A 171 -10.45 -14.83 -7.03
N GLU A 172 -11.67 -14.28 -7.04
CA GLU A 172 -12.92 -15.05 -7.03
C GLU A 172 -13.42 -15.31 -8.46
N GLN A 173 -13.51 -14.26 -9.26
CA GLN A 173 -13.93 -14.31 -10.66
C GLN A 173 -12.74 -14.07 -11.59
N LYS A 174 -11.96 -15.12 -11.86
CA LYS A 174 -10.74 -15.05 -12.68
C LYS A 174 -11.00 -14.94 -14.19
N PHE A 175 -12.21 -15.28 -14.63
CA PHE A 175 -12.63 -15.27 -16.03
C PHE A 175 -14.01 -14.67 -16.21
N TYR A 176 -14.27 -14.13 -17.39
CA TYR A 176 -15.57 -13.60 -17.80
C TYR A 176 -15.86 -13.95 -19.26
N LEU A 177 -17.14 -13.94 -19.64
CA LEU A 177 -17.57 -14.15 -21.01
C LEU A 177 -17.65 -12.83 -21.76
N SER A 178 -16.96 -12.74 -22.89
CA SER A 178 -17.05 -11.64 -23.84
C SER A 178 -17.18 -12.22 -25.24
N ASN A 179 -18.24 -11.86 -25.96
CA ASN A 179 -18.56 -12.41 -27.29
C ASN A 179 -18.52 -13.95 -27.33
N ARG A 180 -19.12 -14.60 -26.32
CA ARG A 180 -19.15 -16.08 -26.14
C ARG A 180 -17.78 -16.75 -26.01
N ARG A 181 -16.74 -15.99 -25.69
CA ARG A 181 -15.40 -16.50 -25.38
C ARG A 181 -15.05 -16.19 -23.94
N ASN A 182 -14.48 -17.18 -23.26
CA ASN A 182 -13.88 -16.95 -21.95
C ASN A 182 -12.62 -16.10 -22.11
N LYS A 183 -12.55 -15.01 -21.36
CA LYS A 183 -11.38 -14.14 -21.26
C LYS A 183 -10.92 -14.05 -19.81
N PRO A 184 -9.61 -14.01 -19.55
CA PRO A 184 -9.09 -13.80 -18.20
C PRO A 184 -9.31 -12.35 -17.75
N VAL A 185 -9.50 -12.16 -16.44
CA VAL A 185 -9.59 -10.84 -15.81
C VAL A 185 -8.19 -10.26 -15.68
N ILE A 186 -7.80 -9.49 -16.70
CA ILE A 186 -6.50 -8.83 -16.83
C ILE A 186 -6.71 -7.41 -17.36
N CYS A 187 -5.77 -6.48 -17.05
CA CYS A 187 -5.77 -5.14 -17.63
C CYS A 187 -5.51 -5.20 -19.15
N SER A 188 -4.33 -5.68 -19.57
CA SER A 188 -3.94 -5.68 -20.98
C SER A 188 -4.14 -7.06 -21.59
N ALA A 189 -4.88 -7.10 -22.69
CA ALA A 189 -5.05 -8.32 -23.48
C ALA A 189 -3.75 -8.81 -24.16
N ASP A 190 -2.69 -7.99 -24.16
CA ASP A 190 -1.40 -8.32 -24.75
C ASP A 190 -0.51 -9.17 -23.82
N ILE A 191 -0.89 -9.35 -22.54
CA ILE A 191 -0.25 -10.35 -21.67
C ILE A 191 -0.58 -11.74 -22.21
N ARG A 192 0.45 -12.49 -22.58
CA ARG A 192 0.31 -13.85 -23.13
C ARG A 192 0.38 -14.90 -22.03
N GLY A 193 -0.36 -15.98 -22.18
CA GLY A 193 -0.33 -17.05 -21.20
C GLY A 193 -1.25 -18.19 -21.59
N ASP A 194 -1.18 -19.24 -20.80
CA ASP A 194 -2.00 -20.43 -20.94
C ASP A 194 -3.08 -20.49 -19.87
N ILE A 195 -4.21 -21.11 -20.20
CA ILE A 195 -5.28 -21.35 -19.24
C ILE A 195 -5.19 -22.79 -18.77
N GLY A 196 -5.09 -22.99 -17.46
CA GLY A 196 -5.01 -24.32 -16.90
C GLY A 196 -5.06 -24.36 -15.38
N VAL A 197 -5.02 -25.57 -14.84
CA VAL A 197 -4.95 -25.82 -13.41
C VAL A 197 -3.51 -26.21 -13.09
N PRO A 198 -2.72 -25.35 -12.41
CA PRO A 198 -1.36 -25.68 -12.05
C PRO A 198 -1.37 -26.76 -10.95
N GLN A 199 -0.64 -27.85 -11.18
CA GLN A 199 -0.42 -28.90 -10.18
C GLN A 199 1.07 -29.04 -9.94
N CYS A 200 1.52 -28.55 -8.79
CA CYS A 200 2.92 -28.59 -8.41
C CYS A 200 3.15 -29.66 -7.33
N GLN A 201 4.05 -30.61 -7.60
CA GLN A 201 4.46 -31.64 -6.65
C GLN A 201 5.98 -31.82 -6.72
N GLY A 202 6.66 -31.72 -5.58
CA GLY A 202 8.11 -31.95 -5.49
C GLY A 202 8.97 -30.99 -6.34
N GLY A 203 8.51 -29.75 -6.55
CA GLY A 203 9.24 -28.74 -7.35
C GLY A 203 9.01 -28.80 -8.85
N SER A 204 8.21 -29.77 -9.34
CA SER A 204 7.73 -29.81 -10.73
C SER A 204 6.27 -29.39 -10.81
N CYS A 205 5.93 -28.57 -11.80
CA CYS A 205 4.56 -28.12 -12.05
C CYS A 205 4.09 -28.60 -13.41
N VAL A 206 2.90 -29.22 -13.44
CA VAL A 206 2.21 -29.59 -14.68
C VAL A 206 0.89 -28.83 -14.77
N THR A 207 0.60 -28.31 -15.96
CA THR A 207 -0.65 -27.56 -16.20
C THR A 207 -1.69 -28.51 -16.78
N LYS A 208 -2.75 -28.79 -16.01
CA LYS A 208 -3.89 -29.57 -16.48
C LYS A 208 -4.87 -28.68 -17.25
N ARG A 209 -5.56 -29.27 -18.24
CA ARG A 209 -6.57 -28.57 -19.03
C ARG A 209 -7.76 -28.15 -18.17
N CYS A 210 -8.18 -26.91 -18.35
CA CYS A 210 -9.38 -26.37 -17.74
C CYS A 210 -10.68 -26.95 -18.30
N ARG A 211 -11.63 -27.19 -17.40
CA ARG A 211 -12.99 -27.59 -17.74
C ARG A 211 -13.93 -26.39 -17.62
N LEU A 212 -14.99 -26.42 -18.43
CA LEU A 212 -16.07 -25.44 -18.34
C LEU A 212 -17.11 -25.92 -17.35
N ASP A 213 -17.65 -24.99 -16.58
CA ASP A 213 -18.85 -25.17 -15.79
C ASP A 213 -20.07 -25.24 -16.72
N GLY A 214 -20.86 -26.30 -16.58
CA GLY A 214 -21.98 -26.59 -17.49
C GLY A 214 -23.17 -25.64 -17.36
N VAL A 215 -23.24 -24.86 -16.29
CA VAL A 215 -24.36 -23.94 -16.01
C VAL A 215 -23.99 -22.52 -16.47
N THR A 216 -22.81 -22.04 -16.08
CA THR A 216 -22.36 -20.67 -16.33
C THR A 216 -21.61 -20.52 -17.66
N GLY A 217 -21.04 -21.61 -18.20
CA GLY A 217 -20.16 -21.57 -19.37
C GLY A 217 -18.78 -20.95 -19.09
N LEU A 218 -18.47 -20.63 -17.83
CA LEU A 218 -17.17 -20.14 -17.39
C LEU A 218 -16.21 -21.30 -17.10
N TYR A 219 -14.92 -21.02 -16.98
CA TYR A 219 -13.99 -22.00 -16.43
C TYR A 219 -14.27 -22.28 -14.94
N GLN A 220 -13.97 -23.51 -14.51
CA GLN A 220 -14.06 -23.91 -13.10
C GLN A 220 -13.14 -23.05 -12.20
N LYS A 221 -13.45 -22.97 -10.90
CA LYS A 221 -12.79 -22.04 -9.95
C LYS A 221 -11.29 -22.26 -9.80
N GLU A 222 -10.83 -23.49 -10.00
CA GLU A 222 -9.42 -23.89 -9.88
C GLU A 222 -8.58 -23.51 -11.11
N CYS A 223 -9.24 -23.07 -12.19
CA CYS A 223 -8.56 -22.59 -13.38
C CYS A 223 -7.88 -21.25 -13.12
N GLU A 224 -6.67 -21.15 -13.64
CA GLU A 224 -5.86 -19.93 -13.62
C GLU A 224 -5.49 -19.56 -15.06
N PHE A 225 -5.34 -18.26 -15.29
CA PHE A 225 -4.55 -17.78 -16.41
C PHE A 225 -3.11 -17.68 -15.92
N ILE A 226 -2.21 -18.41 -16.56
CA ILE A 226 -0.80 -18.55 -16.19
C ILE A 226 0.00 -17.75 -17.20
N PRO A 227 0.47 -16.54 -16.85
CA PRO A 227 1.26 -15.74 -17.77
C PRO A 227 2.58 -16.44 -18.11
N ASN A 228 3.03 -16.31 -19.35
CA ASN A 228 4.38 -16.72 -19.73
C ASN A 228 5.41 -15.92 -18.93
N SER A 229 6.53 -16.55 -18.58
CA SER A 229 7.62 -15.88 -17.85
C SER A 229 8.24 -14.72 -18.64
N GLN A 230 8.30 -14.86 -19.97
CA GLN A 230 8.74 -13.81 -20.88
C GLN A 230 7.53 -13.11 -21.50
N GLN A 231 7.47 -11.79 -21.31
CA GLN A 231 6.42 -10.91 -21.81
C GLN A 231 7.03 -9.68 -22.48
N SER A 232 6.34 -9.14 -23.48
CA SER A 232 6.65 -7.82 -24.06
C SER A 232 5.77 -6.71 -23.47
N GLU A 233 4.61 -7.07 -22.94
CA GLU A 233 3.70 -6.12 -22.27
C GLU A 233 4.31 -5.66 -20.94
N LYS A 234 4.20 -4.36 -20.67
CA LYS A 234 4.75 -3.67 -19.51
C LYS A 234 3.71 -3.32 -18.45
N ALA A 235 2.42 -3.32 -18.81
CA ALA A 235 1.33 -3.13 -17.87
C ALA A 235 0.71 -4.49 -17.47
N SER A 236 0.22 -4.66 -16.24
CA SER A 236 0.02 -3.65 -15.20
C SER A 236 0.61 -4.11 -13.87
N ILE A 237 1.22 -3.17 -13.15
CA ILE A 237 1.65 -3.37 -11.75
C ILE A 237 0.49 -3.82 -10.87
N MET A 238 -0.74 -3.34 -11.13
CA MET A 238 -1.94 -3.73 -10.38
C MET A 238 -2.56 -5.05 -10.84
N TYR A 239 -1.93 -5.73 -11.80
CA TYR A 239 -2.32 -7.05 -12.27
C TYR A 239 -1.28 -8.13 -11.93
N ALA A 240 -0.02 -7.94 -12.34
CA ALA A 240 1.02 -8.97 -12.23
C ALA A 240 2.43 -8.36 -12.01
N GLN A 241 2.62 -7.69 -10.88
CA GLN A 241 3.88 -7.09 -10.43
C GLN A 241 5.08 -8.06 -10.38
N SER A 242 4.84 -9.36 -10.30
CA SER A 242 5.88 -10.39 -10.26
C SER A 242 6.55 -10.65 -11.62
N ILE A 243 5.93 -10.26 -12.74
CA ILE A 243 6.47 -10.46 -14.09
C ILE A 243 7.54 -9.41 -14.39
N GLU A 244 8.72 -9.84 -14.83
CA GLU A 244 9.89 -8.96 -15.00
C GLU A 244 9.63 -7.75 -15.92
N SER A 245 8.93 -7.96 -17.05
CA SER A 245 8.61 -6.90 -18.02
C SER A 245 7.64 -5.84 -17.48
N VAL A 246 6.87 -6.18 -16.43
CA VAL A 246 5.83 -5.29 -15.88
C VAL A 246 6.50 -4.18 -15.09
N VAL A 247 6.48 -2.98 -15.67
CA VAL A 247 7.13 -1.76 -15.15
C VAL A 247 6.22 -0.53 -15.27
N GLU A 248 4.99 -0.67 -15.76
CA GLU A 248 4.02 0.41 -15.95
C GLU A 248 2.67 0.08 -15.30
N PHE A 249 1.92 1.11 -14.91
CA PHE A 249 0.50 0.99 -14.58
C PHE A 249 -0.35 0.86 -15.86
N CYS A 250 -1.56 0.30 -15.73
CA CYS A 250 -2.50 0.21 -16.84
C CYS A 250 -2.97 1.58 -17.30
N LYS A 251 -2.91 1.85 -18.60
CA LYS A 251 -3.29 3.13 -19.21
C LYS A 251 -4.57 2.96 -20.02
N GLU A 252 -5.28 4.05 -20.30
CA GLU A 252 -6.53 4.01 -21.07
C GLU A 252 -6.41 3.18 -22.37
N LYS A 253 -5.30 3.32 -23.10
CA LYS A 253 -5.06 2.62 -24.38
C LYS A 253 -5.03 1.09 -24.32
N ASN A 254 -4.60 0.52 -23.19
CA ASN A 254 -4.46 -0.93 -23.00
C ASN A 254 -5.37 -1.44 -21.87
N HIS A 255 -6.28 -0.60 -21.38
CA HIS A 255 -7.19 -0.93 -20.30
C HIS A 255 -8.40 -1.72 -20.77
N ASN A 256 -8.58 -2.91 -20.22
CA ASN A 256 -9.76 -3.73 -20.45
C ASN A 256 -10.92 -3.33 -19.52
N LYS A 257 -11.82 -2.48 -20.04
CA LYS A 257 -13.02 -2.01 -19.33
C LYS A 257 -14.08 -3.10 -19.11
N GLU A 258 -14.02 -4.23 -19.83
CA GLU A 258 -14.98 -5.33 -19.66
C GLU A 258 -14.64 -6.26 -18.49
N ALA A 259 -13.39 -6.22 -17.99
CA ALA A 259 -12.93 -7.11 -16.93
C ALA A 259 -13.65 -6.81 -15.59
N PRO A 260 -14.29 -7.80 -14.95
CA PRO A 260 -14.91 -7.65 -13.62
C PRO A 260 -13.88 -7.68 -12.49
N ASN A 261 -12.95 -6.71 -12.48
CA ASN A 261 -12.02 -6.46 -11.38
C ASN A 261 -12.49 -5.29 -10.49
N ASP A 262 -11.88 -5.16 -9.31
CA ASP A 262 -12.27 -4.13 -8.33
C ASP A 262 -11.98 -2.73 -8.84
N GLN A 263 -10.90 -2.54 -9.60
CA GLN A 263 -10.58 -1.26 -10.24
C GLN A 263 -11.74 -0.79 -11.11
N ASN A 264 -12.23 -1.61 -12.04
CA ASN A 264 -13.33 -1.26 -12.91
C ASN A 264 -14.62 -0.98 -12.12
N GLN A 265 -14.93 -1.83 -11.15
CA GLN A 265 -16.16 -1.73 -10.35
C GLN A 265 -16.18 -0.46 -9.48
N LYS A 266 -15.04 -0.08 -8.89
CA LYS A 266 -14.95 1.01 -7.91
C LYS A 266 -14.53 2.33 -8.52
N CYS A 267 -13.82 2.32 -9.64
CA CYS A 267 -13.27 3.50 -10.31
C CYS A 267 -14.00 3.88 -11.61
N ASN A 268 -15.26 3.51 -11.78
CA ASN A 268 -16.05 3.85 -12.98
C ASN A 268 -15.36 3.44 -14.29
N LEU A 269 -14.80 2.22 -14.34
CA LEU A 269 -14.09 1.66 -15.49
C LEU A 269 -12.81 2.42 -15.92
N ARG A 270 -12.29 3.32 -15.07
CA ARG A 270 -11.04 4.02 -15.32
C ARG A 270 -9.84 3.13 -15.03
N SER A 271 -8.80 3.26 -15.84
CA SER A 271 -7.54 2.56 -15.61
C SER A 271 -6.85 3.07 -14.33
N THR A 272 -5.98 2.25 -13.75
CA THR A 272 -5.17 2.64 -12.59
C THR A 272 -4.35 3.91 -12.86
N TRP A 273 -3.75 4.04 -14.05
CA TRP A 273 -2.98 5.23 -14.41
C TRP A 273 -3.83 6.50 -14.49
N GLU A 274 -5.06 6.43 -15.03
CA GLU A 274 -5.94 7.60 -15.09
C GLU A 274 -6.23 8.16 -13.68
N VAL A 275 -6.45 7.28 -12.70
CA VAL A 275 -6.67 7.68 -11.30
C VAL A 275 -5.40 8.32 -10.70
N ILE A 276 -4.22 7.74 -10.99
CA ILE A 276 -2.94 8.29 -10.53
C ILE A 276 -2.69 9.68 -11.14
N GLN A 277 -2.97 9.87 -12.43
CA GLN A 277 -2.80 11.16 -13.12
C GLN A 277 -3.70 12.27 -12.55
N ASP A 278 -4.89 11.91 -12.07
CA ASP A 278 -5.84 12.83 -11.44
C ASP A 278 -5.49 13.16 -9.99
N SER A 279 -4.53 12.45 -9.38
CA SER A 279 -4.14 12.67 -8.01
C SER A 279 -3.47 14.04 -7.79
N GLU A 280 -3.59 14.56 -6.58
CA GLU A 280 -2.92 15.82 -6.20
C GLU A 280 -1.39 15.71 -6.28
N ASP A 281 -0.85 14.51 -6.06
CA ASP A 281 0.59 14.26 -6.19
C ASP A 281 1.06 14.46 -7.64
N PHE A 282 0.29 13.98 -8.61
CA PHE A 282 0.63 14.11 -10.03
C PHE A 282 0.49 15.54 -10.52
N LYS A 283 -0.58 16.25 -10.13
CA LYS A 283 -0.80 17.66 -10.52
C LYS A 283 0.29 18.60 -9.98
N LYS A 284 0.88 18.29 -8.82
CA LYS A 284 1.91 19.13 -8.16
C LYS A 284 3.33 18.84 -8.64
N THR A 285 3.52 17.84 -9.50
CA THR A 285 4.85 17.40 -9.92
C THR A 285 5.02 17.45 -11.43
N THR A 286 6.29 17.48 -11.85
CA THR A 286 6.69 17.29 -13.25
C THR A 286 7.70 16.16 -13.33
N PRO A 287 7.88 15.49 -14.48
CA PRO A 287 8.88 14.43 -14.62
C PRO A 287 10.29 14.97 -14.37
N MET A 288 11.10 14.21 -13.66
CA MET A 288 12.52 14.53 -13.45
C MET A 288 13.34 14.16 -14.69
N THR A 289 14.38 14.94 -14.94
CA THR A 289 15.37 14.67 -16.00
C THR A 289 16.57 13.88 -15.50
N THR A 290 16.79 13.84 -14.18
CA THR A 290 17.89 13.14 -13.53
C THR A 290 17.37 11.95 -12.72
N GLN A 291 18.26 11.00 -12.44
CA GLN A 291 17.94 9.89 -11.53
C GLN A 291 17.72 10.43 -10.10
N PRO A 292 16.74 9.89 -9.35
CA PRO A 292 16.50 10.29 -7.97
C PRO A 292 17.63 9.78 -7.06
N PRO A 293 17.89 10.45 -5.92
CA PRO A 293 18.80 9.94 -4.92
C PRO A 293 18.25 8.66 -4.26
N ALA A 294 19.14 7.83 -3.70
CA ALA A 294 18.74 6.69 -2.91
C ALA A 294 17.95 7.14 -1.64
N PRO A 295 16.96 6.35 -1.17
CA PRO A 295 16.23 6.67 0.05
C PRO A 295 17.18 6.75 1.25
N THR A 296 16.87 7.65 2.17
CA THR A 296 17.55 7.76 3.46
C THR A 296 16.68 7.20 4.58
N PHE A 297 17.33 6.63 5.60
CA PHE A 297 16.65 5.92 6.67
C PHE A 297 17.00 6.51 8.02
N SER A 298 15.99 6.70 8.87
CA SER A 298 16.15 7.01 10.29
C SER A 298 15.66 5.83 11.12
N LEU A 299 16.48 5.36 12.06
CA LEU A 299 16.12 4.27 12.97
C LEU A 299 15.62 4.90 14.28
N LEU A 300 14.33 4.75 14.53
CA LEU A 300 13.67 5.36 15.67
C LEU A 300 13.26 4.26 16.65
N GLN A 301 13.59 4.38 17.93
CA GLN A 301 13.11 3.40 18.92
C GLN A 301 12.07 4.02 19.84
N ILE A 302 10.91 3.36 19.95
CA ILE A 302 9.89 3.74 20.91
C ILE A 302 10.49 3.60 22.32
N GLY A 303 10.35 4.64 23.13
CA GLY A 303 10.69 4.59 24.53
C GLY A 303 9.73 5.44 25.34
N GLN A 304 9.85 5.39 26.67
CA GLN A 304 9.02 6.20 27.55
C GLN A 304 9.13 7.69 27.20
N ARG A 305 8.01 8.29 26.82
CA ARG A 305 7.88 9.74 26.61
C ARG A 305 7.89 10.42 27.98
N ILE A 306 8.95 11.18 28.27
CA ILE A 306 8.98 12.08 29.43
C ILE A 306 8.35 13.40 28.98
N VAL A 307 7.14 13.70 29.45
CA VAL A 307 6.46 14.98 29.19
C VAL A 307 6.78 15.93 30.35
N CYS A 308 7.58 16.96 30.08
CA CYS A 308 7.85 18.02 31.04
C CYS A 308 6.87 19.18 30.81
N LEU A 309 5.89 19.33 31.70
CA LEU A 309 5.01 20.49 31.73
C LEU A 309 5.73 21.64 32.46
N VAL A 310 6.14 22.66 31.72
CA VAL A 310 6.70 23.89 32.31
C VAL A 310 5.59 24.92 32.36
N LEU A 311 5.12 25.24 33.58
CA LEU A 311 4.11 26.25 33.83
C LEU A 311 4.76 27.52 34.37
N ASP A 312 4.45 28.66 33.74
CA ASP A 312 4.79 29.97 34.26
C ASP A 312 3.94 30.27 35.51
N LYS A 313 4.60 30.63 36.61
CA LYS A 313 3.98 31.04 37.88
C LYS A 313 4.33 32.50 38.22
N SER A 314 4.65 33.30 37.22
CA SER A 314 4.89 34.74 37.39
C SER A 314 3.61 35.46 37.83
N GLY A 315 3.76 36.57 38.56
CA GLY A 315 2.66 37.36 39.12
C GLY A 315 1.74 38.04 38.09
N SER A 316 1.93 37.79 36.79
CA SER A 316 1.01 38.19 35.71
C SER A 316 -0.11 37.18 35.49
N MET A 317 0.01 35.96 36.02
CA MET A 317 -0.97 34.88 35.88
C MET A 317 -2.10 34.91 36.93
N THR A 318 -2.11 35.90 37.83
CA THR A 318 -3.09 36.05 38.94
C THR A 318 -4.49 36.47 38.51
N VAL A 319 -4.75 36.73 37.23
CA VAL A 319 -6.06 37.19 36.75
C VAL A 319 -6.87 36.03 36.19
N GLY A 320 -7.36 35.18 37.11
CA GLY A 320 -8.50 34.30 36.86
C GLY A 320 -9.78 35.02 37.24
N LEU A 321 -10.40 35.73 36.28
CA LEU A 321 -11.74 36.31 36.42
C LEU A 321 -12.75 35.17 36.65
N PHE A 322 -13.10 34.90 37.90
CA PHE A 322 -14.34 34.24 38.24
C PHE A 322 -15.49 35.17 37.85
N MET A 323 -16.13 34.92 36.69
CA MET A 323 -17.49 35.41 36.48
C MET A 323 -18.44 34.57 37.35
N GLN A 324 -18.59 34.95 38.62
CA GLN A 324 -19.86 34.76 39.31
C GLN A 324 -20.79 35.88 38.84
N LYS A 325 -21.84 35.51 38.10
CA LYS A 325 -23.00 36.39 37.91
C LYS A 325 -24.04 36.08 39.01
N PRO A 326 -24.66 37.11 39.61
CA PRO A 326 -25.83 36.95 40.47
C PRO A 326 -27.06 36.48 39.69
#